data_AF-C1GKJ6-F1
#
_entry.id   AF-C1GKJ6-F1
#
_cell.length_a   1.000
_cell.length_b   1.000
_cell.length_c   1.000
_cell.angle_alpha   90.00
_cell.angle_beta   90.00
_cell.angle_gamma   90.00
#
_symmetry.space_group_name_H-M   'P 1'
#
loop_
_entity.id
_entity.type
_entity.pdbx_description
1 polymer ?
#
loop_
_entity_poly.entity_id
_entity_poly.type
_entity_poly.pdbx_seq_one_letter_code
_entity_poly.pdbx_strand_id
1 'polypeptide(L)'
;MTTETTPRPQTKASAESTTVNHPPPSLPSSPLPKRAKITDMAPATESFTAPAAAYSETATSTNPAVTSLSQLTPPPLMVKKLVSTARAPTRGSAFAAGYDLYCAAPTVIPAKGKGLVDTGLAIAVPEGTYGRIAPRSGLASKHFIDTGAGVIDADYRGEVKVLLFNFSDADFTVNEGDRIAQLVLERIYNPEVLEVEELEESVRGVGGFGSTG
;
A
#
# COMPACT_ATOMS: atom_id res chain seq x y z
N MET A 1 -36.65 52.85 30.73
CA MET A 1 -38.11 52.67 30.59
C MET A 1 -38.30 51.86 29.31
N THR A 2 -38.77 50.62 29.27
CA THR A 2 -39.46 49.72 30.20
C THR A 2 -39.08 48.29 29.84
N THR A 3 -38.90 47.44 30.84
CA THR A 3 -38.78 45.99 30.75
C THR A 3 -40.15 45.35 30.54
N GLU A 4 -40.27 44.38 29.66
CA GLU A 4 -41.33 43.37 29.80
C GLU A 4 -40.90 42.02 29.20
N THR A 5 -41.22 40.98 29.95
CA THR A 5 -40.68 39.63 29.90
C THR A 5 -41.85 38.66 29.70
N THR A 6 -41.52 37.45 29.22
CA THR A 6 -42.25 36.14 29.33
C THR A 6 -43.34 35.84 28.29
N PRO A 7 -43.70 34.55 28.03
CA PRO A 7 -43.03 33.28 28.33
C PRO A 7 -42.89 32.29 27.14
N ARG A 8 -42.09 31.24 27.39
CA ARG A 8 -41.83 30.06 26.54
C ARG A 8 -42.98 29.04 26.63
N PRO A 9 -43.36 28.32 25.56
CA PRO A 9 -44.25 27.16 25.65
C PRO A 9 -43.49 25.90 26.07
N GLN A 10 -44.08 25.15 27.01
CA GLN A 10 -43.76 23.75 27.28
C GLN A 10 -44.71 22.86 26.47
N THR A 11 -44.17 21.85 25.77
CA THR A 11 -44.96 20.71 25.30
C THR A 11 -44.15 19.42 25.52
N LYS A 12 -44.69 18.57 26.40
CA LYS A 12 -44.34 17.15 26.53
C LYS A 12 -45.02 16.38 25.40
N ALA A 13 -44.25 15.58 24.66
CA ALA A 13 -44.76 14.41 23.95
C ALA A 13 -43.67 13.34 23.99
N SER A 14 -44.00 12.27 24.70
CA SER A 14 -43.28 11.01 24.84
C SER A 14 -43.28 10.24 23.53
N ALA A 15 -42.09 9.91 23.02
CA ALA A 15 -41.89 8.89 22.02
C ALA A 15 -40.95 7.82 22.60
N GLU A 16 -41.46 6.61 22.73
CA GLU A 16 -40.71 5.41 23.05
C GLU A 16 -39.64 5.17 21.98
N SER A 17 -38.38 5.26 22.39
CA SER A 17 -37.24 4.78 21.60
C SER A 17 -36.94 3.36 22.05
N THR A 18 -37.40 2.37 21.29
CA THR A 18 -36.93 0.99 21.38
C THR A 18 -35.42 0.96 21.11
N THR A 19 -34.63 0.75 22.16
CA THR A 19 -33.18 0.53 22.05
C THR A 19 -32.94 -0.84 21.42
N VAL A 20 -32.65 -0.88 20.12
CA VAL A 20 -32.09 -2.08 19.48
C VAL A 20 -30.61 -2.14 19.87
N ASN A 21 -30.31 -3.04 20.80
CA ASN A 21 -28.97 -3.29 21.30
C ASN A 21 -28.24 -4.16 20.26
N HIS A 22 -27.45 -3.57 19.37
CA HIS A 22 -26.56 -4.32 18.49
C HIS A 22 -25.24 -4.60 19.22
N PRO A 23 -24.93 -5.85 19.62
CA PRO A 23 -23.59 -6.17 20.07
C PRO A 23 -22.59 -6.01 18.91
N PRO A 24 -21.35 -5.59 19.18
CA PRO A 24 -20.34 -5.48 18.13
C PRO A 24 -20.09 -6.86 17.50
N PRO A 25 -19.86 -6.93 16.16
CA PRO A 25 -19.56 -8.19 15.51
C PRO A 25 -18.30 -8.81 16.13
N SER A 26 -18.40 -10.09 16.48
CA SER A 26 -17.29 -10.87 17.04
C SER A 26 -16.15 -10.98 16.04
N LEU A 27 -14.91 -10.93 16.55
CA LEU A 27 -13.70 -11.19 15.79
C LEU A 27 -13.79 -12.57 15.12
N PRO A 28 -13.30 -12.74 13.88
CA PRO A 28 -13.29 -14.04 13.22
C PRO A 28 -12.50 -15.04 14.07
N SER A 29 -13.14 -16.13 14.45
CA SER A 29 -12.62 -17.20 15.30
C SER A 29 -11.75 -18.23 14.56
N SER A 30 -11.13 -17.82 13.45
CA SER A 30 -10.27 -18.70 12.65
C SER A 30 -8.79 -18.45 12.99
N PRO A 31 -8.01 -19.49 13.36
CA PRO A 31 -6.60 -19.31 13.65
C PRO A 31 -5.82 -18.95 12.38
N LEU A 32 -4.79 -18.11 12.52
CA LEU A 32 -3.84 -17.77 11.45
C LEU A 32 -3.26 -19.06 10.83
N PRO A 33 -3.12 -19.16 9.49
CA PRO A 33 -2.59 -20.34 8.85
C PRO A 33 -1.15 -20.60 9.32
N LYS A 34 -0.94 -21.74 9.99
CA LYS A 34 0.39 -22.20 10.40
C LYS A 34 1.16 -22.64 9.15
N ARG A 35 2.36 -22.08 8.97
CA ARG A 35 3.34 -22.45 7.94
C ARG A 35 3.51 -23.98 7.91
N ALA A 36 3.21 -24.61 6.79
CA ALA A 36 3.43 -26.04 6.59
C ALA A 36 4.94 -26.35 6.64
N LYS A 37 5.33 -27.34 7.46
CA LYS A 37 6.68 -27.94 7.44
C LYS A 37 6.71 -28.96 6.30
N ILE A 38 7.66 -28.81 5.38
CA ILE A 38 8.00 -29.86 4.41
C ILE A 38 9.13 -30.68 5.04
N THR A 39 8.89 -31.97 5.22
CA THR A 39 9.90 -32.99 5.56
C THR A 39 10.25 -33.74 4.29
N ASP A 40 11.55 -33.76 3.95
CA ASP A 40 12.12 -34.54 2.87
C ASP A 40 11.92 -36.05 3.11
N MET A 41 11.41 -36.79 2.12
CA MET A 41 11.58 -38.24 2.03
C MET A 41 11.81 -38.67 0.57
N ALA A 42 12.91 -39.40 0.38
CA ALA A 42 13.44 -39.93 -0.88
C ALA A 42 12.57 -41.05 -1.50
N PRO A 43 12.71 -41.34 -2.81
CA PRO A 43 11.89 -42.36 -3.47
C PRO A 43 12.49 -43.77 -3.30
N ALA A 44 11.62 -44.73 -2.98
CA ALA A 44 11.92 -46.15 -3.05
C ALA A 44 11.69 -46.68 -4.47
N THR A 45 12.69 -47.40 -4.96
CA THR A 45 12.72 -48.15 -6.22
C THR A 45 11.98 -49.47 -6.10
N GLU A 46 11.08 -49.79 -7.04
CA GLU A 46 10.78 -51.18 -7.40
C GLU A 46 10.59 -51.36 -8.91
N SER A 47 11.11 -52.50 -9.36
CA SER A 47 11.40 -52.93 -10.71
C SER A 47 10.26 -53.71 -11.36
N PHE A 48 9.99 -53.46 -12.64
CA PHE A 48 9.30 -54.42 -13.51
C PHE A 48 9.97 -54.49 -14.89
N THR A 49 10.36 -55.71 -15.27
CA THR A 49 11.00 -56.11 -16.53
C THR A 49 9.97 -56.38 -17.64
N ALA A 50 10.28 -55.95 -18.87
CA ALA A 50 9.71 -56.47 -20.13
C ALA A 50 10.69 -56.20 -21.31
N PRO A 51 10.63 -56.96 -22.42
CA PRO A 51 11.82 -57.41 -23.14
C PRO A 51 12.28 -56.54 -24.34
N ALA A 52 13.46 -56.90 -24.84
CA ALA A 52 14.26 -56.24 -25.86
C ALA A 52 13.63 -56.12 -27.25
N ALA A 53 13.83 -54.95 -27.87
CA ALA A 53 13.97 -54.79 -29.31
C ALA A 53 15.00 -53.67 -29.57
N ALA A 54 15.99 -53.98 -30.40
CA ALA A 54 17.15 -53.15 -30.69
C ALA A 54 16.81 -51.93 -31.55
N TYR A 55 17.36 -50.75 -31.21
CA TYR A 55 17.78 -49.71 -32.17
C TYR A 55 18.89 -48.84 -31.55
N SER A 56 19.85 -48.49 -32.40
CA SER A 56 21.14 -47.86 -32.09
C SER A 56 21.04 -46.33 -31.88
N GLU A 57 21.89 -45.86 -30.97
CA GLU A 57 22.66 -44.60 -30.97
C GLU A 57 22.04 -43.20 -30.80
N THR A 58 22.83 -42.41 -30.04
CA THR A 58 22.85 -40.95 -29.84
C THR A 58 21.83 -40.31 -28.89
N ALA A 59 22.19 -40.33 -27.61
CA ALA A 59 21.64 -39.43 -26.59
C ALA A 59 22.18 -38.01 -26.77
N THR A 60 21.29 -37.05 -27.06
CA THR A 60 21.47 -35.65 -26.66
C THR A 60 20.18 -35.22 -25.98
N SER A 61 20.10 -35.39 -24.66
CA SER A 61 18.99 -34.91 -23.85
C SER A 61 19.25 -33.45 -23.47
N THR A 62 18.66 -32.52 -24.22
CA THR A 62 18.49 -31.13 -23.79
C THR A 62 17.15 -31.03 -23.06
N ASN A 63 17.14 -31.33 -21.76
CA ASN A 63 16.04 -30.92 -20.89
C ASN A 63 16.05 -29.38 -20.79
N PRO A 64 14.95 -28.67 -21.07
CA PRO A 64 14.86 -27.26 -20.74
C PRO A 64 14.83 -27.15 -19.21
N ALA A 65 15.82 -26.45 -18.66
CA ALA A 65 15.90 -26.18 -17.24
C ALA A 65 14.63 -25.40 -16.82
N VAL A 66 13.76 -26.05 -16.06
CA VAL A 66 12.71 -25.38 -15.30
C VAL A 66 13.44 -24.48 -14.31
N THR A 67 13.56 -23.20 -14.64
CA THR A 67 14.21 -22.23 -13.76
C THR A 67 13.32 -22.08 -12.53
N SER A 68 13.80 -22.64 -11.41
CA SER A 68 13.14 -22.53 -10.12
C SER A 68 12.87 -21.06 -9.78
N LEU A 69 11.60 -20.72 -9.53
CA LEU A 69 11.11 -19.40 -9.08
C LEU A 69 11.69 -18.91 -7.74
N SER A 70 12.66 -19.63 -7.16
CA SER A 70 13.16 -19.43 -5.79
C SER A 70 14.39 -18.50 -5.67
N GLN A 71 14.88 -17.88 -6.75
CA GLN A 71 16.16 -17.14 -6.70
C GLN A 71 16.23 -15.79 -7.43
N LEU A 72 15.12 -15.09 -7.66
CA LEU A 72 15.20 -13.68 -8.07
C LEU A 72 15.15 -12.79 -6.84
N THR A 73 16.33 -12.40 -6.32
CA THR A 73 16.42 -11.27 -5.39
C THR A 73 15.78 -10.05 -6.09
N PRO A 74 14.77 -9.41 -5.48
CA PRO A 74 14.16 -8.25 -6.11
C PRO A 74 15.22 -7.16 -6.34
N PRO A 75 15.18 -6.44 -7.47
CA PRO A 75 16.14 -5.37 -7.75
C PRO A 75 16.15 -4.33 -6.63
N PRO A 76 17.30 -3.72 -6.33
CA PRO A 76 17.39 -2.73 -5.26
C PRO A 76 16.66 -1.44 -5.63
N LEU A 77 16.12 -0.75 -4.62
CA LEU A 77 15.72 0.65 -4.75
C LEU A 77 16.98 1.53 -4.78
N MET A 78 17.22 2.23 -5.89
CA MET A 78 18.36 3.14 -5.99
C MET A 78 17.98 4.52 -5.47
N VAL A 79 18.85 5.11 -4.65
CA VAL A 79 18.61 6.42 -4.02
C VAL A 79 19.85 7.30 -4.16
N LYS A 80 19.66 8.52 -4.63
CA LYS A 80 20.68 9.58 -4.69
C LYS A 80 20.26 10.72 -3.78
N LYS A 81 21.13 11.09 -2.82
CA LYS A 81 20.98 12.31 -2.03
C LYS A 81 21.38 13.52 -2.88
N LEU A 82 20.50 14.51 -2.95
CA LEU A 82 20.70 15.76 -3.70
C LEU A 82 21.24 16.88 -2.80
N VAL A 83 20.98 16.80 -1.49
CA VAL A 83 21.45 17.74 -0.46
C VAL A 83 22.05 16.99 0.73
N SER A 84 22.86 17.68 1.55
CA SER A 84 23.54 17.09 2.70
C SER A 84 22.60 16.66 3.84
N THR A 85 21.46 17.34 3.98
CA THR A 85 20.43 17.06 5.00
C THR A 85 19.54 15.85 4.64
N ALA A 86 19.60 15.37 3.39
CA ALA A 86 18.80 14.24 2.93
C ALA A 86 19.18 12.94 3.65
N ARG A 87 18.17 12.13 3.99
CA ARG A 87 18.34 10.83 4.67
C ARG A 87 17.88 9.70 3.77
N ALA A 88 18.64 8.62 3.74
CA ALA A 88 18.23 7.42 3.01
C ALA A 88 16.94 6.87 3.63
N PRO A 89 15.94 6.45 2.82
CA PRO A 89 14.70 5.88 3.34
C PRO A 89 14.97 4.62 4.18
N THR A 90 14.19 4.41 5.24
CA THR A 90 14.36 3.25 6.13
C THR A 90 13.06 2.48 6.30
N ARG A 91 13.14 1.19 6.64
CA ARG A 91 11.95 0.41 7.01
C ARG A 91 11.79 0.39 8.52
N GLY A 92 10.55 0.63 8.99
CA GLY A 92 10.23 0.60 10.41
C GLY A 92 10.24 -0.81 11.03
N SER A 93 10.16 -1.87 10.21
CA SER A 93 10.23 -3.27 10.64
C SER A 93 10.64 -4.17 9.47
N ALA A 94 10.93 -5.45 9.74
CA ALA A 94 11.34 -6.42 8.71
C ALA A 94 10.29 -6.63 7.60
N PHE A 95 9.01 -6.47 7.93
CA PHE A 95 7.87 -6.66 7.03
C PHE A 95 7.12 -5.34 6.75
N ALA A 96 7.73 -4.20 7.08
CA ALA A 96 7.13 -2.91 6.72
C ALA A 96 6.97 -2.82 5.20
N ALA A 97 5.76 -2.45 4.76
CA ALA A 97 5.44 -2.30 3.34
C ALA A 97 6.18 -1.12 2.69
N GLY A 98 6.32 -0.02 3.44
CA GLY A 98 6.92 1.22 2.97
C GLY A 98 8.26 1.56 3.62
N TYR A 99 9.03 2.39 2.91
CA TYR A 99 10.22 3.04 3.42
C TYR A 99 9.87 4.44 3.93
N ASP A 100 10.10 4.73 5.20
CA ASP A 100 9.91 6.06 5.78
C ASP A 100 10.74 7.10 4.99
N LEU A 101 10.08 8.17 4.52
CA LEU A 101 10.68 9.33 3.87
C LEU A 101 10.86 10.45 4.88
N TYR A 102 11.98 11.17 4.76
CA TYR A 102 12.41 12.18 5.72
C TYR A 102 12.34 13.58 5.11
N CYS A 103 11.96 14.56 5.92
CA CYS A 103 12.07 15.97 5.59
C CYS A 103 13.55 16.40 5.54
N ALA A 104 13.96 17.10 4.49
CA ALA A 104 15.31 17.64 4.32
C ALA A 104 15.42 19.14 4.62
N ALA A 105 14.29 19.87 4.66
CA ALA A 105 14.25 21.29 4.95
C ALA A 105 12.99 21.64 5.77
N PRO A 106 13.10 22.28 6.94
CA PRO A 106 11.95 22.59 7.80
C PRO A 106 10.86 23.39 7.07
N THR A 107 9.60 23.08 7.35
CA THR A 107 8.45 23.76 6.76
C THR A 107 7.23 23.69 7.67
N VAL A 108 6.18 24.43 7.32
CA VAL A 108 4.89 24.43 8.01
C VAL A 108 3.81 24.08 7.00
N ILE A 109 2.94 23.14 7.36
CA ILE A 109 1.72 22.82 6.60
C ILE A 109 0.56 23.56 7.26
N PRO A 110 0.02 24.62 6.62
CA PRO A 110 -1.01 25.45 7.24
C PRO A 110 -2.25 24.64 7.62
N ALA A 111 -2.95 25.03 8.68
CA ALA A 111 -4.26 24.51 9.04
C ALA A 111 -5.22 24.57 7.84
N LYS A 112 -5.99 23.50 7.61
CA LYS A 112 -6.86 23.32 6.43
C LYS A 112 -6.16 23.54 5.08
N GLY A 113 -4.83 23.38 5.06
CA GLY A 113 -3.98 23.72 3.93
C GLY A 113 -3.21 22.53 3.37
N LYS A 114 -2.24 22.85 2.53
CA LYS A 114 -1.32 21.88 1.91
C LYS A 114 0.07 22.47 1.76
N GLY A 115 1.09 21.62 1.77
CA GLY A 115 2.47 22.01 1.54
C GLY A 115 3.28 20.89 0.91
N LEU A 116 4.24 21.27 0.06
CA LEU A 116 5.25 20.36 -0.44
C LEU A 116 6.41 20.31 0.53
N VAL A 117 6.80 19.10 0.94
CA VAL A 117 7.95 18.86 1.79
C VAL A 117 9.06 18.23 0.98
N ASP A 118 10.24 18.84 1.05
CA ASP A 118 11.43 18.41 0.32
C ASP A 118 12.07 17.22 1.02
N THR A 119 12.38 16.16 0.27
CA THR A 119 13.12 15.01 0.81
C THR A 119 14.61 15.09 0.49
N GLY A 120 14.99 15.90 -0.50
CA GLY A 120 16.35 15.97 -0.99
C GLY A 120 16.84 14.68 -1.64
N LEU A 121 15.93 13.82 -2.13
CA LEU A 121 16.24 12.54 -2.75
C LEU A 121 15.79 12.51 -4.22
N ALA A 122 16.62 11.95 -5.08
CA ALA A 122 16.17 11.34 -6.34
C ALA A 122 16.19 9.81 -6.18
N ILE A 123 15.25 9.12 -6.81
CA ILE A 123 15.14 7.66 -6.73
C ILE A 123 15.06 7.02 -8.12
N ALA A 124 15.42 5.73 -8.19
CA ALA A 124 15.01 4.86 -9.28
C ALA A 124 14.41 3.59 -8.66
N VAL A 125 13.11 3.39 -8.87
CA VAL A 125 12.39 2.20 -8.41
C VAL A 125 12.65 1.03 -9.37
N PRO A 126 12.49 -0.22 -8.92
CA PRO A 126 12.56 -1.38 -9.81
C PRO A 126 11.55 -1.30 -10.95
N GLU A 127 11.93 -1.81 -12.12
CA GLU A 127 11.02 -1.96 -13.27
C GLU A 127 9.78 -2.80 -12.90
N GLY A 128 8.63 -2.49 -13.51
CA GLY A 128 7.34 -3.10 -13.18
C GLY A 128 6.77 -2.62 -11.84
N THR A 129 7.34 -1.56 -11.26
CA THR A 129 6.80 -0.91 -10.06
C THR A 129 6.73 0.60 -10.25
N TYR A 130 5.90 1.25 -9.44
CA TYR A 130 6.00 2.68 -9.18
C TYR A 130 6.19 2.92 -7.68
N GLY A 131 6.66 4.11 -7.33
CA GLY A 131 6.77 4.53 -5.94
C GLY A 131 5.49 5.23 -5.49
N ARG A 132 4.69 4.62 -4.61
CA ARG A 132 3.56 5.30 -3.97
C ARG A 132 3.99 6.01 -2.69
N ILE A 133 3.80 7.32 -2.63
CA ILE A 133 3.86 8.07 -1.37
C ILE A 133 2.56 7.82 -0.61
N ALA A 134 2.67 7.19 0.55
CA ALA A 134 1.57 6.81 1.41
C ALA A 134 1.63 7.54 2.76
N PRO A 135 0.47 7.80 3.40
CA PRO A 135 0.44 8.47 4.68
C PRO A 135 0.97 7.56 5.79
N ARG A 136 1.55 8.16 6.83
CA ARG A 136 1.94 7.46 8.06
C ARG A 136 0.76 7.52 9.03
N SER A 137 0.32 6.38 9.54
CA SER A 137 -0.85 6.29 10.42
C SER A 137 -0.75 7.17 11.68
N GLY A 138 0.46 7.31 12.24
CA GLY A 138 0.71 8.20 13.37
C GLY A 138 0.46 9.68 13.07
N LEU A 139 0.79 10.15 11.86
CA LEU A 139 0.53 11.54 11.45
C LEU A 139 -0.95 11.76 11.14
N ALA A 140 -1.58 10.80 10.46
CA ALA A 140 -3.01 10.83 10.15
C ALA A 140 -3.86 10.87 11.43
N SER A 141 -3.61 9.95 12.38
CA SER A 141 -4.41 9.84 13.61
C SER A 141 -4.19 10.98 14.61
N LYS A 142 -2.97 11.52 14.74
CA LYS A 142 -2.63 12.49 15.79
C LYS A 142 -2.68 13.94 15.33
N HIS A 143 -2.42 14.18 14.05
CA HIS A 143 -2.27 15.53 13.50
C HIS A 143 -3.21 15.79 12.32
N PHE A 144 -4.05 14.81 11.94
CA PHE A 144 -4.95 14.90 10.80
C PHE A 144 -4.24 15.23 9.47
N ILE A 145 -3.07 14.62 9.29
CA ILE A 145 -2.23 14.77 8.09
C ILE A 145 -2.46 13.61 7.11
N ASP A 146 -2.62 13.95 5.84
CA ASP A 146 -2.70 13.00 4.74
C ASP A 146 -1.69 13.34 3.63
N THR A 147 -1.47 12.41 2.70
CA THR A 147 -0.58 12.60 1.55
C THR A 147 -1.38 12.72 0.26
N GLY A 148 -1.07 13.73 -0.55
CA GLY A 148 -1.65 13.91 -1.88
C GLY A 148 -0.76 13.44 -3.02
N ALA A 149 -1.33 13.39 -4.24
CA ALA A 149 -0.66 12.96 -5.47
C ALA A 149 -0.01 11.58 -5.32
N GLY A 150 1.29 11.55 -5.02
CA GLY A 150 1.97 10.38 -4.50
C GLY A 150 2.29 9.28 -5.50
N VAL A 151 2.15 9.50 -6.80
CA VAL A 151 2.64 8.58 -7.85
C VAL A 151 4.02 9.05 -8.29
N ILE A 152 5.06 8.27 -7.99
CA ILE A 152 6.42 8.48 -8.46
C ILE A 152 6.71 7.45 -9.55
N ASP A 153 6.73 7.91 -10.79
CA ASP A 153 6.97 7.07 -11.97
C ASP A 153 8.38 6.47 -11.99
N ALA A 154 8.53 5.32 -12.63
CA ALA A 154 9.80 4.58 -12.63
C ALA A 154 10.94 5.28 -13.39
N ASP A 155 10.60 6.17 -14.31
CA ASP A 155 11.51 6.99 -15.10
C ASP A 155 11.76 8.37 -14.48
N TYR A 156 11.09 8.73 -13.38
CA TYR A 156 11.33 9.99 -12.69
C TYR A 156 12.72 10.02 -12.03
N ARG A 157 13.51 11.06 -12.29
CA ARG A 157 14.86 11.27 -11.72
C ARG A 157 15.03 12.62 -11.02
N GLY A 158 13.96 13.40 -10.94
CA GLY A 158 13.94 14.63 -10.17
C GLY A 158 13.89 14.38 -8.66
N GLU A 159 13.73 15.46 -7.91
CA GLU A 159 13.57 15.36 -6.46
C GLU A 159 12.19 14.81 -6.10
N VAL A 160 12.16 13.74 -5.31
CA VAL A 160 10.95 13.25 -4.66
C VAL A 160 10.51 14.27 -3.62
N LYS A 161 9.36 14.90 -3.84
CA LYS A 161 8.71 15.77 -2.86
C LYS A 161 7.44 15.09 -2.34
N VAL A 162 7.07 15.39 -1.09
CA VAL A 162 5.87 14.85 -0.46
C VAL A 162 4.85 15.97 -0.32
N LEU A 163 3.71 15.83 -0.99
CA LEU A 163 2.56 16.73 -0.79
C LEU A 163 1.79 16.28 0.45
N LEU A 164 1.78 17.12 1.49
CA LEU A 164 0.98 16.90 2.68
C LEU A 164 -0.29 17.77 2.65
N PHE A 165 -1.41 17.18 3.02
CA PHE A 165 -2.64 17.87 3.39
C PHE A 165 -2.77 17.91 4.91
N ASN A 166 -3.15 19.06 5.44
CA ASN A 166 -3.47 19.22 6.86
C ASN A 166 -4.95 19.54 6.99
N PHE A 167 -5.73 18.57 7.48
CA PHE A 167 -7.17 18.73 7.68
C PHE A 167 -7.52 19.24 9.08
N SER A 168 -6.54 19.45 9.96
CA SER A 168 -6.76 20.01 11.29
C SER A 168 -6.94 21.53 11.26
N ASP A 169 -7.34 22.09 12.40
CA ASP A 169 -7.48 23.53 12.64
C ASP A 169 -6.19 24.16 13.22
N ALA A 170 -5.09 23.41 13.27
CA ALA A 170 -3.79 23.88 13.75
C ALA A 170 -2.70 23.66 12.70
N ASP A 171 -1.75 24.59 12.61
CA ASP A 171 -0.59 24.44 11.73
C ASP A 171 0.27 23.23 12.15
N PHE A 172 0.76 22.49 11.17
CA PHE A 172 1.64 21.34 11.42
C PHE A 172 3.07 21.69 11.04
N THR A 173 3.93 21.78 12.06
CA THR A 173 5.37 22.05 11.87
C THR A 173 6.08 20.74 11.53
N VAL A 174 6.87 20.78 10.45
CA VAL A 174 7.72 19.68 10.00
C VAL A 174 9.18 20.11 10.14
N ASN A 175 9.94 19.41 10.95
CA ASN A 175 11.36 19.69 11.15
C ASN A 175 12.22 18.84 10.22
N GLU A 176 13.47 19.27 10.01
CA GLU A 176 14.45 18.45 9.32
C GLU A 176 14.62 17.09 10.01
N GLY A 177 14.60 16.02 9.23
CA GLY A 177 14.75 14.65 9.72
C GLY A 177 13.47 14.03 10.27
N ASP A 178 12.34 14.75 10.29
CA ASP A 178 11.05 14.16 10.60
C ASP A 178 10.61 13.18 9.51
N ARG A 179 10.00 12.06 9.93
CA ARG A 179 9.43 11.06 9.02
C ARG A 179 8.03 11.47 8.63
N ILE A 180 7.85 11.86 7.37
CA ILE A 180 6.66 12.59 6.92
C ILE A 180 5.69 11.74 6.08
N ALA A 181 6.19 10.72 5.42
CA ALA A 181 5.43 9.79 4.59
C ALA A 181 6.18 8.47 4.50
N GLN A 182 5.63 7.50 3.80
CA GLN A 182 6.34 6.27 3.45
C GLN A 182 6.22 5.97 1.96
N LEU A 183 7.29 5.52 1.34
CA LEU A 183 7.35 5.08 -0.05
C LEU A 183 7.04 3.59 -0.12
N VAL A 184 5.94 3.19 -0.76
CA VAL A 184 5.59 1.80 -1.05
C VAL A 184 5.93 1.51 -2.51
N LEU A 185 6.66 0.42 -2.76
CA LEU A 185 6.95 -0.02 -4.13
C LEU A 185 5.81 -0.92 -4.59
N GLU A 186 4.89 -0.36 -5.38
CA GLU A 186 3.71 -1.07 -5.83
C GLU A 186 3.92 -1.65 -7.22
N ARG A 187 3.68 -2.95 -7.35
CA ARG A 187 3.78 -3.66 -8.63
C ARG A 187 2.62 -3.27 -9.52
N ILE A 188 2.92 -3.02 -10.79
CA ILE A 188 1.96 -2.65 -11.82
C ILE A 188 2.18 -3.46 -13.08
N TYR A 189 1.17 -3.44 -13.94
CA TYR A 189 1.31 -3.79 -15.34
C TYR A 189 1.23 -2.51 -16.17
N ASN A 190 1.97 -2.47 -17.28
CA ASN A 190 1.92 -1.39 -18.26
C ASN A 190 1.45 -1.95 -19.62
N PRO A 191 0.20 -2.43 -19.74
CA PRO A 191 -0.31 -2.99 -20.98
C PRO A 191 -0.56 -1.91 -22.03
N GLU A 192 -0.53 -2.30 -23.30
CA GLU A 192 -1.09 -1.48 -24.38
C GLU A 192 -2.61 -1.34 -24.20
N VAL A 193 -3.15 -0.17 -24.52
CA VAL A 193 -4.60 0.08 -24.47
C VAL A 193 -5.24 -0.42 -25.76
N LEU A 194 -6.22 -1.33 -25.63
CA LEU A 194 -7.01 -1.85 -26.75
C LEU A 194 -8.47 -1.40 -26.60
N GLU A 195 -8.96 -0.61 -27.57
CA GLU A 195 -10.36 -0.21 -27.67
C GLU A 195 -11.21 -1.34 -28.28
N VAL A 196 -12.40 -1.59 -27.71
CA VAL A 196 -13.33 -2.65 -28.13
C VAL A 196 -14.77 -2.12 -28.18
N GLU A 197 -15.62 -2.74 -28.99
CA GLU A 197 -17.04 -2.33 -29.11
C GLU A 197 -17.85 -2.68 -27.84
N GLU A 198 -17.57 -3.83 -27.23
CA GLU A 198 -18.29 -4.33 -26.04
C GLU A 198 -17.32 -5.02 -25.06
N LEU A 199 -17.66 -4.96 -23.77
CA LEU A 199 -16.96 -5.67 -22.69
C LEU A 199 -17.78 -6.89 -22.26
N GLU A 200 -17.10 -7.95 -21.79
CA GLU A 200 -17.76 -9.12 -21.23
C GLU A 200 -18.60 -8.78 -19.99
N GLU A 201 -19.77 -9.42 -19.86
CA GLU A 201 -20.59 -9.28 -18.66
C GLU A 201 -19.88 -9.85 -17.42
N SER A 202 -20.09 -9.22 -16.27
CA SER A 202 -19.56 -9.70 -14.99
C SER A 202 -20.65 -9.71 -13.92
N VAL A 203 -20.46 -10.52 -12.88
CA VAL A 203 -21.39 -10.59 -11.73
C VAL A 203 -21.63 -9.22 -11.10
N ARG A 204 -20.62 -8.33 -11.10
CA ARG A 204 -20.75 -6.97 -10.57
C ARG A 204 -21.45 -6.01 -11.54
N GLY A 205 -21.31 -6.22 -12.85
CA GLY A 205 -21.88 -5.36 -13.88
C GLY A 205 -21.55 -3.88 -13.67
N VAL A 206 -22.57 -3.02 -13.75
CA VAL A 206 -22.48 -1.56 -13.55
C VAL A 206 -22.55 -1.12 -12.08
N GLY A 207 -22.51 -2.04 -11.11
CA GLY A 207 -22.64 -1.73 -9.68
C GLY A 207 -21.40 -1.08 -9.05
N GLY A 208 -21.55 0.12 -8.50
CA GLY A 208 -20.50 0.87 -7.79
C GLY A 208 -21.08 1.80 -6.70
N PHE A 209 -20.21 2.55 -6.00
CA PHE A 209 -20.61 3.60 -5.05
C PHE A 209 -21.59 3.16 -3.94
N GLY A 210 -21.25 2.11 -3.20
CA GLY A 210 -22.11 1.59 -2.12
C GLY A 210 -23.19 0.62 -2.59
N SER A 211 -23.06 0.07 -3.81
CA SER A 211 -24.00 -0.93 -4.35
C SER A 211 -24.10 -2.23 -3.53
N THR A 212 -23.15 -2.46 -2.61
CA THR A 212 -23.12 -3.62 -1.71
C THR A 212 -23.45 -3.28 -0.25
N GLY A 213 -23.87 -2.04 0.02
CA GLY A 213 -23.99 -1.48 1.37
C GLY A 213 -22.87 -0.51 1.72
#